data_AF-A0A2P6VFX0-F1
#
_entry.id   AF-A0A2P6VFX0-F1
#
_cell.length_a   1.000
_cell.length_b   1.000
_cell.length_c   1.000
_cell.angle_alpha   90.00
_cell.angle_beta   90.00
_cell.angle_gamma   90.00
#
_symmetry.space_group_name_H-M   'P 1'
#
loop_
_entity.id
_entity.type
_entity.pdbx_description
1 polymer ?
#
loop_
_entity_poly.entity_id
_entity_poly.type
_entity_poly.pdbx_seq_one_letter_code
_entity_poly.pdbx_strand_id
1 'polypeptide(L)'
;MGHGLRQQWPALALALVGALAVATCVPQRRRSRAGGVAVGSLAEGTVRVVVLSDTHLAGPEYPLFSETGQLDNTAITRTQQRFWRAVHAANAVRPPASLALFAGDVVHNGIKYLATLGLNHTGMARLFAEPVNGFSVAAALLSRLRMPRLYAWGNHDSLTKCGQPAASAGRALLARVYRHYFGGAAKLYSSVNLGPWKVVSLNSMLGPTWDPTSEHCNTLLSSYGEEQLRWLDGQLAEGRPTVVVTHFPLTTSVLGEVETRHRWRDLASVLSAHSNVRLALSGHFHKGFDWQGLYPFPAAVLPAIRYNPQSFQVLDLLPDGSWEWADAPKNRGGGRCSDWWSYAGQARFEASVQPNDGGDCGVPAAGEEAQFALPDVLNRSSIPPVDRFNPERSCRFELAGPFLRACADGATPDCCDVVADTFRLSSTAPFSTCLCQPAFFEAATAHMEQEHGQDLTAVLGACVQQQRKLIVYRGGPLTWCPAPAD
;
A
#
# COMPACT_ATOMS: atom_id res chain seq x y z
N MET A 1 38.58 50.01 63.23
CA MET A 1 37.99 49.49 64.48
C MET A 1 36.49 49.37 64.28
N GLY A 2 35.90 48.18 64.52
CA GLY A 2 34.46 47.95 64.39
C GLY A 2 34.11 46.64 63.69
N HIS A 3 33.78 45.63 64.50
CA HIS A 3 33.10 44.36 64.18
C HIS A 3 31.87 44.55 63.26
N GLY A 4 31.30 43.58 62.55
CA GLY A 4 31.35 42.11 62.57
C GLY A 4 30.06 41.58 61.92
N LEU A 5 29.85 40.26 62.01
CA LEU A 5 28.65 39.46 61.65
C LEU A 5 28.60 38.87 60.23
N ARG A 6 29.18 37.67 60.13
CA ARG A 6 28.75 36.59 59.23
C ARG A 6 27.59 35.83 59.90
N GLN A 7 26.51 35.58 59.15
CA GLN A 7 25.46 34.63 59.54
C GLN A 7 25.43 33.47 58.53
N GLN A 8 25.32 32.28 59.12
CA GLN A 8 25.35 30.95 58.52
C GLN A 8 24.00 30.62 57.85
N TRP A 9 24.04 29.79 56.81
CA TRP A 9 22.88 29.01 56.34
C TRP A 9 23.28 27.52 56.24
N PRO A 10 22.37 26.60 56.59
CA PRO A 10 22.72 25.19 56.80
C PRO A 10 22.73 24.37 55.51
N ALA A 11 23.60 23.36 55.51
CA ALA A 11 23.64 22.29 54.54
C ALA A 11 22.42 21.37 54.69
N LEU A 12 21.67 21.20 53.60
CA LEU A 12 20.63 20.18 53.47
C LEU A 12 21.08 19.19 52.41
N ALA A 13 21.38 17.97 52.88
CA ALA A 13 21.70 16.82 52.07
C ALA A 13 20.47 16.35 51.30
N LEU A 14 20.57 16.26 49.97
CA LEU A 14 19.62 15.52 49.13
C LEU A 14 20.36 14.32 48.53
N ALA A 15 20.11 13.15 49.11
CA ALA A 15 20.32 11.88 48.44
C ALA A 15 19.13 11.63 47.52
N LEU A 16 19.37 11.55 46.21
CA LEU A 16 18.38 11.05 45.26
C LEU A 16 19.11 10.14 44.27
N VAL A 17 19.03 8.85 44.57
CA VAL A 17 19.34 7.74 43.68
C VAL A 17 18.25 7.71 42.61
N GLY A 18 18.50 8.37 41.49
CA GLY A 18 17.68 8.25 40.28
C GLY A 18 18.19 7.11 39.42
N ALA A 19 17.50 5.98 39.48
CA ALA A 19 17.74 4.84 38.58
C ALA A 19 17.53 5.28 37.12
N LEU A 20 18.59 5.31 36.33
CA LEU A 20 18.49 5.36 34.87
C LEU A 20 17.92 4.01 34.41
N ALA A 21 16.63 3.99 34.09
CA ALA A 21 16.05 2.95 33.25
C ALA A 21 16.59 3.14 31.83
N VAL A 22 17.71 2.47 31.53
CA VAL A 22 18.14 2.24 30.15
C VAL A 22 17.09 1.35 29.52
N ALA A 23 16.17 1.96 28.76
CA ALA A 23 15.27 1.23 27.88
C ALA A 23 16.13 0.53 26.83
N THR A 24 16.46 -0.73 27.08
CA THR A 24 17.08 -1.58 26.07
C THR A 24 16.03 -1.80 24.99
N CYS A 25 16.20 -1.15 23.83
CA CYS A 25 15.52 -1.53 22.61
C CYS A 25 15.95 -2.96 22.28
N VAL A 26 15.23 -3.95 22.83
CA VAL A 26 15.36 -5.34 22.41
C VAL A 26 14.93 -5.35 20.95
N PRO A 27 15.83 -5.63 19.99
CA PRO A 27 15.44 -5.75 18.60
C PRO A 27 14.36 -6.83 18.53
N GLN A 28 13.17 -6.47 18.05
CA GLN A 28 12.16 -7.44 17.63
C GLN A 28 12.74 -8.24 16.46
N ARG A 29 13.60 -9.21 16.77
CA ARG A 29 14.07 -10.20 15.81
C ARG A 29 12.84 -10.97 15.36
N ARG A 30 12.55 -10.89 14.06
CA ARG A 30 11.67 -11.83 13.38
C ARG A 30 12.07 -13.24 13.80
N ARG A 31 11.25 -13.90 14.61
CA ARG A 31 11.19 -15.36 14.56
C ARG A 31 10.28 -15.70 13.39
N SER A 32 10.75 -15.46 12.16
CA SER A 32 10.21 -16.19 11.03
C SER A 32 10.66 -17.63 11.21
N ARG A 33 9.88 -18.44 11.95
CA ARG A 33 10.03 -19.88 11.86
C ARG A 33 9.62 -20.24 10.44
N ALA A 34 10.60 -20.37 9.55
CA ALA A 34 10.43 -20.91 8.20
C ALA A 34 10.11 -22.42 8.22
N GLY A 35 9.43 -22.91 9.27
CA GLY A 35 8.88 -24.25 9.34
C GLY A 35 7.50 -24.20 8.71
N GLY A 36 7.30 -24.97 7.63
CA GLY A 36 6.05 -25.02 6.89
C GLY A 36 4.85 -25.07 7.84
N VAL A 37 3.85 -24.24 7.55
CA VAL A 37 2.61 -24.16 8.32
C VAL A 37 1.95 -25.54 8.28
N ALA A 38 2.19 -26.32 9.33
CA ALA A 38 1.31 -27.44 9.65
C ALA A 38 -0.08 -26.83 9.88
N VAL A 39 -1.12 -27.51 9.37
CA VAL A 39 -2.53 -27.19 9.58
C VAL A 39 -2.92 -27.47 11.05
N GLY A 40 -2.15 -26.92 11.99
CA GLY A 40 -2.38 -27.00 13.42
C GLY A 40 -3.46 -26.03 13.86
N SER A 41 -4.08 -26.32 14.99
CA SER A 41 -4.89 -25.33 15.69
C SER A 41 -4.05 -24.08 15.96
N LEU A 42 -4.64 -22.90 15.74
CA LEU A 42 -4.04 -21.66 16.19
C LEU A 42 -3.81 -21.72 17.70
N ALA A 43 -2.77 -21.05 18.19
CA ALA A 43 -2.62 -20.84 19.62
C ALA A 43 -3.89 -20.19 20.18
N GLU A 44 -4.27 -20.56 21.41
CA GLU A 44 -5.47 -20.02 22.05
C GLU A 44 -5.42 -18.49 22.09
N GLY A 45 -6.48 -17.83 21.62
CA GLY A 45 -6.58 -16.37 21.57
C GLY A 45 -5.95 -15.71 20.32
N THR A 46 -5.30 -16.46 19.43
CA THR A 46 -4.84 -15.91 18.14
C THR A 46 -6.03 -15.56 17.26
N VAL A 47 -6.00 -14.37 16.66
CA VAL A 47 -6.99 -13.94 15.67
C VAL A 47 -6.36 -13.93 14.28
N ARG A 48 -7.06 -14.54 13.31
CA ARG A 48 -6.63 -14.56 11.92
C ARG A 48 -7.41 -13.55 11.08
N VAL A 49 -6.69 -12.80 10.24
CA VAL A 49 -7.22 -11.78 9.34
C VAL A 49 -6.75 -12.08 7.91
N VAL A 50 -7.63 -11.94 6.92
CA VAL A 50 -7.23 -11.90 5.51
C VAL A 50 -7.08 -10.45 5.10
N VAL A 51 -5.94 -10.09 4.51
CA VAL A 51 -5.66 -8.73 4.05
C VAL A 51 -5.60 -8.69 2.53
N LEU A 52 -6.41 -7.83 1.93
CA LEU A 52 -6.64 -7.68 0.51
C LEU A 52 -6.34 -6.23 0.10
N SER A 53 -5.84 -6.02 -1.12
CA SER A 53 -5.56 -4.67 -1.63
C SER A 53 -5.83 -4.57 -3.12
N ASP A 54 -6.24 -3.37 -3.56
CA ASP A 54 -6.28 -2.96 -4.96
C ASP A 54 -7.00 -4.00 -5.82
N THR A 55 -8.24 -4.32 -5.44
CA THR A 55 -9.04 -5.30 -6.19
C THR A 55 -9.44 -4.75 -7.55
N HIS A 56 -9.64 -3.43 -7.63
CA HIS A 56 -10.02 -2.71 -8.84
C HIS A 56 -11.12 -3.41 -9.61
N LEU A 57 -12.18 -3.82 -8.92
CA LEU A 57 -13.29 -4.51 -9.56
C LEU A 57 -13.93 -3.58 -10.59
N ALA A 58 -13.76 -3.92 -11.86
CA ALA A 58 -14.30 -3.17 -12.98
C ALA A 58 -15.72 -3.64 -13.30
N GLY A 59 -16.61 -2.69 -13.56
CA GLY A 59 -17.94 -2.95 -14.07
C GLY A 59 -18.02 -2.89 -15.61
N PRO A 60 -19.20 -3.19 -16.19
CA PRO A 60 -19.42 -3.09 -17.63
C PRO A 60 -19.24 -1.67 -18.19
N GLU A 61 -19.35 -0.64 -17.36
CA GLU A 61 -19.14 0.76 -17.73
C GLU A 61 -17.67 1.13 -17.97
N TYR A 62 -16.74 0.24 -17.64
CA TYR A 62 -15.32 0.52 -17.73
C TYR A 62 -14.87 0.64 -19.20
N PRO A 63 -14.27 1.78 -19.61
CA PRO A 63 -13.77 1.93 -20.97
C PRO A 63 -12.52 1.06 -21.16
N LEU A 64 -12.61 0.08 -22.06
CA LEU A 64 -11.48 -0.76 -22.45
C LEU A 64 -10.33 0.11 -22.97
N PHE A 65 -9.10 -0.32 -22.68
CA PHE A 65 -7.87 0.33 -23.14
C PHE A 65 -7.60 1.74 -22.57
N SER A 66 -8.23 2.11 -21.45
CA SER A 66 -8.04 3.41 -20.79
C SER A 66 -6.94 3.45 -19.72
N GLU A 67 -6.31 2.32 -19.38
CA GLU A 67 -5.16 2.29 -18.46
C GLU A 67 -3.85 2.69 -19.15
N THR A 68 -2.87 3.06 -18.33
CA THR A 68 -1.49 3.32 -18.73
C THR A 68 -0.76 2.03 -19.10
N GLY A 69 -0.94 1.56 -20.33
CA GLY A 69 -0.17 0.46 -20.92
C GLY A 69 -0.94 -0.86 -21.06
N GLN A 70 -0.37 -1.77 -21.86
CA GLN A 70 -1.02 -3.03 -22.23
C GLN A 70 -1.27 -3.94 -21.03
N LEU A 71 -0.32 -3.98 -20.09
CA LEU A 71 -0.40 -4.78 -18.87
C LEU A 71 -1.63 -4.40 -18.03
N ASP A 72 -1.76 -3.12 -17.69
CA ASP A 72 -2.83 -2.66 -16.81
C ASP A 72 -4.20 -2.83 -17.48
N ASN A 73 -4.26 -2.58 -18.79
CA ASN A 73 -5.45 -2.83 -19.62
C ASN A 73 -5.84 -4.32 -19.70
N THR A 74 -4.87 -5.22 -19.71
CA THR A 74 -5.14 -6.66 -19.66
C THR A 74 -5.56 -7.08 -18.26
N ALA A 75 -4.96 -6.49 -17.23
CA ALA A 75 -5.24 -6.85 -15.86
C ALA A 75 -6.65 -6.44 -15.43
N ILE A 76 -7.09 -5.25 -15.83
CA ILE A 76 -8.38 -4.69 -15.39
C ILE A 76 -9.57 -5.52 -15.87
N THR A 77 -9.49 -6.09 -17.08
CA THR A 77 -10.55 -6.94 -17.67
C THR A 77 -10.72 -8.28 -16.97
N ARG A 78 -9.77 -8.69 -16.13
CA ARG A 78 -9.77 -9.97 -15.41
C ARG A 78 -10.06 -9.83 -13.92
N THR A 79 -10.30 -8.61 -13.42
CA THR A 79 -10.43 -8.33 -11.98
C THR A 79 -11.57 -9.09 -11.31
N GLN A 80 -12.71 -9.24 -11.97
CA GLN A 80 -13.85 -10.01 -11.43
C GLN A 80 -13.48 -11.47 -11.20
N GLN A 81 -12.88 -12.13 -12.21
CA GLN A 81 -12.44 -13.53 -12.11
C GLN A 81 -11.33 -13.71 -11.07
N ARG A 82 -10.35 -12.80 -11.04
CA ARG A 82 -9.25 -12.83 -10.06
C ARG A 82 -9.78 -12.68 -8.65
N PHE A 83 -10.67 -11.72 -8.43
CA PHE A 83 -11.24 -11.52 -7.10
C PHE A 83 -12.15 -12.67 -6.68
N TRP A 84 -12.93 -13.26 -7.59
CA TRP A 84 -13.68 -14.49 -7.31
C TRP A 84 -12.77 -15.61 -6.78
N ARG A 85 -11.63 -15.85 -7.44
CA ARG A 85 -10.61 -16.81 -6.99
C ARG A 85 -10.03 -16.42 -5.62
N ALA A 86 -9.73 -15.14 -5.40
CA ALA A 86 -9.24 -14.63 -4.13
C ALA A 86 -10.25 -14.86 -2.99
N VAL A 87 -11.56 -14.65 -3.23
CA VAL A 87 -12.63 -14.92 -2.26
C VAL A 87 -12.70 -16.39 -1.91
N HIS A 88 -12.60 -17.29 -2.89
CA HIS A 88 -12.55 -18.73 -2.64
C HIS A 88 -11.34 -19.13 -1.79
N ALA A 89 -10.16 -18.60 -2.12
CA ALA A 89 -8.94 -18.86 -1.36
C ALA A 89 -9.03 -18.31 0.07
N ALA A 90 -9.52 -17.07 0.25
CA ALA A 90 -9.75 -16.45 1.56
C ALA A 90 -10.73 -17.26 2.44
N ASN A 91 -11.81 -17.77 1.85
CA ASN A 91 -12.78 -18.63 2.56
C ASN A 91 -12.21 -20.02 2.90
N ALA A 92 -11.20 -20.47 2.16
CA ALA A 92 -10.51 -21.73 2.39
C ALA A 92 -9.46 -21.64 3.50
N VAL A 93 -9.10 -20.45 3.97
CA VAL A 93 -8.15 -20.25 5.09
C VAL A 93 -8.60 -21.05 6.33
N ARG A 94 -7.66 -21.79 6.93
CA ARG A 94 -7.87 -22.64 8.12
C ARG A 94 -6.84 -22.38 9.22
N PRO A 95 -7.26 -22.03 10.44
CA PRO A 95 -8.64 -21.75 10.87
C PRO A 95 -9.30 -20.57 10.11
N PRO A 96 -10.66 -20.49 10.07
CA PRO A 96 -11.35 -19.42 9.37
C PRO A 96 -10.93 -18.03 9.88
N ALA A 97 -10.70 -17.10 8.96
CA ALA A 97 -10.38 -15.72 9.32
C ALA A 97 -11.59 -15.00 9.94
N SER A 98 -11.32 -14.18 10.94
CA SER A 98 -12.33 -13.38 11.65
C SER A 98 -12.67 -12.07 10.94
N LEU A 99 -11.83 -11.62 10.01
CA LEU A 99 -12.00 -10.35 9.29
C LEU A 99 -11.35 -10.43 7.90
N ALA A 100 -11.99 -9.82 6.90
CA ALA A 100 -11.38 -9.43 5.63
C ALA A 100 -11.10 -7.92 5.63
N LEU A 101 -9.84 -7.55 5.50
CA LEU A 101 -9.35 -6.18 5.62
C LEU A 101 -8.90 -5.68 4.25
N PHE A 102 -9.53 -4.62 3.74
CA PHE A 102 -9.26 -4.07 2.41
C PHE A 102 -8.43 -2.79 2.52
N ALA A 103 -7.27 -2.74 1.87
CA ALA A 103 -6.40 -1.56 1.80
C ALA A 103 -6.76 -0.63 0.62
N GLY A 104 -8.06 -0.42 0.36
CA GLY A 104 -8.57 0.52 -0.64
C GLY A 104 -8.66 0.00 -2.07
N ASP A 105 -9.16 0.88 -2.95
CA ASP A 105 -9.35 0.66 -4.39
C ASP A 105 -10.18 -0.59 -4.69
N VAL A 106 -11.35 -0.65 -4.03
CA VAL A 106 -12.25 -1.79 -4.15
C VAL A 106 -12.86 -1.83 -5.55
N VAL A 107 -13.39 -0.69 -6.00
CA VAL A 107 -14.07 -0.54 -7.30
C VAL A 107 -13.22 0.33 -8.20
N HIS A 108 -12.99 -0.15 -9.43
CA HIS A 108 -12.21 0.63 -10.38
C HIS A 108 -13.10 1.64 -11.11
N ASN A 109 -12.80 2.93 -10.96
CA ASN A 109 -13.43 4.03 -11.69
C ASN A 109 -14.96 4.16 -11.54
N GLY A 110 -15.60 3.48 -10.56
CA GLY A 110 -17.04 3.59 -10.35
C GLY A 110 -17.51 5.03 -10.07
N ILE A 111 -16.72 5.81 -9.34
CA ILE A 111 -17.02 7.23 -9.11
C ILE A 111 -16.81 8.09 -10.36
N LYS A 112 -15.84 7.75 -11.23
CA LYS A 112 -15.68 8.43 -12.52
C LYS A 112 -16.89 8.18 -13.40
N TYR A 113 -17.45 6.97 -13.38
CA TYR A 113 -18.70 6.70 -14.08
C TYR A 113 -19.87 7.49 -13.50
N LEU A 114 -20.01 7.56 -12.17
CA LEU A 114 -21.01 8.41 -11.52
C LEU A 114 -20.90 9.88 -11.97
N ALA A 115 -19.69 10.38 -12.25
CA ALA A 115 -19.53 11.72 -12.79
C ALA A 115 -20.21 11.92 -14.15
N THR A 116 -20.28 10.89 -14.99
CA THR A 116 -21.00 10.92 -16.28
C THR A 116 -22.52 10.95 -16.10
N LEU A 117 -23.03 10.40 -14.99
CA LEU A 117 -24.44 10.43 -14.62
C LEU A 117 -24.84 11.72 -13.90
N GLY A 118 -23.84 12.44 -13.36
CA GLY A 118 -23.95 13.67 -12.58
C GLY A 118 -23.55 13.46 -11.12
N LEU A 119 -22.65 14.30 -10.60
CA LEU A 119 -22.18 14.28 -9.20
C LEU A 119 -23.19 14.90 -8.23
N ASN A 120 -24.44 14.44 -8.28
CA ASN A 120 -25.54 14.93 -7.47
C ASN A 120 -26.52 13.79 -7.12
N HIS A 121 -27.62 14.12 -6.45
CA HIS A 121 -28.63 13.14 -6.06
C HIS A 121 -29.30 12.45 -7.26
N THR A 122 -29.45 13.13 -8.40
CA THR A 122 -30.03 12.55 -9.63
C THR A 122 -29.11 11.52 -10.25
N GLY A 123 -27.81 11.81 -10.40
CA GLY A 123 -26.86 10.83 -10.93
C GLY A 123 -26.67 9.64 -10.00
N MET A 124 -26.72 9.85 -8.68
CA MET A 124 -26.73 8.76 -7.71
C MET A 124 -27.99 7.89 -7.83
N ALA A 125 -29.17 8.48 -8.01
CA ALA A 125 -30.40 7.74 -8.24
C ALA A 125 -30.34 6.92 -9.55
N ARG A 126 -29.73 7.45 -10.62
CA ARG A 126 -29.47 6.73 -11.86
C ARG A 126 -28.55 5.54 -11.63
N LEU A 127 -27.41 5.76 -10.96
CA LEU A 127 -26.47 4.69 -10.61
C LEU A 127 -27.14 3.56 -9.81
N PHE A 128 -27.98 3.91 -8.82
CA PHE A 128 -28.68 2.92 -8.00
C PHE A 128 -29.79 2.18 -8.75
N ALA A 129 -30.36 2.79 -9.80
CA ALA A 129 -31.38 2.16 -10.63
C ALA A 129 -30.79 1.20 -11.68
N GLU A 130 -29.49 1.29 -11.95
CA GLU A 130 -28.83 0.37 -12.87
C GLU A 130 -28.73 -1.04 -12.28
N PRO A 131 -29.19 -2.07 -13.00
CA PRO A 131 -29.14 -3.44 -12.49
C PRO A 131 -27.69 -3.95 -12.35
N VAL A 132 -26.77 -3.47 -13.21
CA VAL A 132 -25.37 -3.89 -13.23
C VAL A 132 -24.46 -2.68 -13.46
N ASN A 133 -23.54 -2.46 -12.52
CA ASN A 133 -22.41 -1.53 -12.61
C ASN A 133 -21.26 -2.05 -11.74
N GLY A 134 -20.11 -1.37 -11.74
CA GLY A 134 -18.92 -1.78 -11.00
C GLY A 134 -19.16 -1.96 -9.50
N PHE A 135 -20.00 -1.11 -8.89
CA PHE A 135 -20.34 -1.26 -7.48
C PHE A 135 -21.24 -2.47 -7.21
N SER A 136 -22.24 -2.74 -8.05
CA SER A 136 -23.10 -3.91 -7.88
C SER A 136 -22.36 -5.22 -8.13
N VAL A 137 -21.46 -5.25 -9.12
CA VAL A 137 -20.51 -6.37 -9.35
C VAL A 137 -19.63 -6.59 -8.13
N ALA A 138 -19.02 -5.53 -7.60
CA ALA A 138 -18.18 -5.63 -6.42
C ALA A 138 -18.95 -6.13 -5.19
N ALA A 139 -20.14 -5.58 -4.94
CA ALA A 139 -21.02 -6.01 -3.85
C ALA A 139 -21.38 -7.50 -3.96
N ALA A 140 -21.71 -7.97 -5.16
CA ALA A 140 -22.05 -9.36 -5.42
C ALA A 140 -20.87 -10.30 -5.09
N LEU A 141 -19.66 -9.97 -5.52
CA LEU A 141 -18.46 -10.77 -5.22
C LEU A 141 -18.08 -10.69 -3.73
N LEU A 142 -18.10 -9.50 -3.14
CA LEU A 142 -17.78 -9.29 -1.73
C LEU A 142 -18.78 -9.98 -0.80
N SER A 143 -20.04 -10.15 -1.20
CA SER A 143 -21.04 -10.87 -0.40
C SER A 143 -20.75 -12.37 -0.23
N ARG A 144 -19.82 -12.92 -1.03
CA ARG A 144 -19.39 -14.32 -0.94
C ARG A 144 -18.30 -14.56 0.12
N LEU A 145 -17.70 -13.51 0.67
CA LEU A 145 -16.79 -13.62 1.80
C LEU A 145 -17.57 -14.06 3.05
N ARG A 146 -17.05 -15.05 3.78
CA ARG A 146 -17.70 -15.65 4.96
C ARG A 146 -17.34 -14.95 6.28
N MET A 147 -16.67 -13.82 6.20
CA MET A 147 -16.21 -13.02 7.33
C MET A 147 -16.64 -11.56 7.16
N PRO A 148 -16.76 -10.80 8.26
CA PRO A 148 -16.94 -9.35 8.21
C PRO A 148 -15.84 -8.66 7.42
N ARG A 149 -16.14 -7.45 6.92
CA ARG A 149 -15.26 -6.68 6.05
C ARG A 149 -14.99 -5.31 6.66
N LEU A 150 -13.73 -4.86 6.59
CA LEU A 150 -13.30 -3.51 6.97
C LEU A 150 -12.56 -2.88 5.79
N TYR A 151 -12.86 -1.63 5.48
CA TYR A 151 -12.38 -0.96 4.27
C TYR A 151 -11.57 0.28 4.61
N ALA A 152 -10.34 0.34 4.10
CA ALA A 152 -9.65 1.61 3.89
C ALA A 152 -10.14 2.17 2.56
N TRP A 153 -10.09 3.49 2.41
CA TRP A 153 -10.49 4.15 1.17
C TRP A 153 -9.25 4.57 0.40
N GLY A 154 -9.27 4.28 -0.91
CA GLY A 154 -8.22 4.58 -1.87
C GLY A 154 -8.61 5.55 -2.99
N ASN A 155 -7.64 5.91 -3.84
CA ASN A 155 -7.85 6.98 -4.82
C ASN A 155 -8.90 6.67 -5.89
N HIS A 156 -9.19 5.39 -6.19
CA HIS A 156 -10.30 5.02 -7.07
C HIS A 156 -11.66 4.99 -6.36
N ASP A 157 -11.67 5.07 -5.03
CA ASP A 157 -12.89 5.19 -4.21
C ASP A 157 -13.37 6.65 -4.06
N SER A 158 -12.64 7.60 -4.67
CA SER A 158 -12.92 9.04 -4.66
C SER A 158 -12.80 9.66 -6.06
N LEU A 159 -13.23 10.91 -6.19
CA LEU A 159 -13.02 11.72 -7.39
C LEU A 159 -12.83 13.18 -6.99
N THR A 160 -11.59 13.64 -7.04
CA THR A 160 -11.24 15.04 -6.79
C THR A 160 -10.50 15.59 -7.99
N LYS A 161 -10.92 16.77 -8.45
CA LYS A 161 -10.23 17.55 -9.49
C LYS A 161 -9.82 18.89 -8.87
N CYS A 162 -8.52 19.05 -8.62
CA CYS A 162 -7.97 20.26 -8.01
C CYS A 162 -8.33 21.51 -8.82
N GLY A 163 -8.78 22.56 -8.12
CA GLY A 163 -9.28 23.79 -8.73
C GLY A 163 -10.66 23.67 -9.38
N GLN A 164 -11.31 22.51 -9.33
CA GLN A 164 -12.61 22.26 -9.96
C GLN A 164 -13.61 21.60 -8.98
N PRO A 165 -14.13 22.35 -7.97
CA PRO A 165 -15.07 21.79 -6.99
C PRO A 165 -16.34 21.21 -7.64
N ALA A 166 -16.87 21.84 -8.68
CA ALA A 166 -18.05 21.37 -9.40
C ALA A 166 -17.84 20.04 -10.16
N ALA A 167 -16.59 19.68 -10.46
CA ALA A 167 -16.22 18.43 -11.12
C ALA A 167 -15.65 17.39 -10.14
N SER A 168 -15.78 17.64 -8.83
CA SER A 168 -15.31 16.77 -7.75
C SER A 168 -16.50 16.21 -6.97
N ALA A 169 -16.39 14.96 -6.51
CA ALA A 169 -17.44 14.30 -5.77
C ALA A 169 -17.38 14.71 -4.28
N GLY A 170 -18.50 15.21 -3.75
CA GLY A 170 -18.59 15.54 -2.33
C GLY A 170 -18.51 14.29 -1.43
N ARG A 171 -17.81 14.39 -0.29
CA ARG A 171 -17.59 13.28 0.66
C ARG A 171 -18.88 12.60 1.12
N ALA A 172 -19.93 13.39 1.38
CA ALA A 172 -21.23 12.87 1.80
C ALA A 172 -21.92 12.04 0.71
N LEU A 173 -21.72 12.40 -0.56
CA LEU A 173 -22.24 11.63 -1.70
C LEU A 173 -21.46 10.32 -1.84
N LEU A 174 -20.13 10.36 -1.77
CA LEU A 174 -19.28 9.16 -1.79
C LEU A 174 -19.65 8.17 -0.67
N ALA A 175 -19.81 8.67 0.56
CA ALA A 175 -20.22 7.86 1.71
C ALA A 175 -21.60 7.20 1.53
N ARG A 176 -22.53 7.86 0.82
CA ARG A 176 -23.85 7.29 0.51
C ARG A 176 -23.75 6.17 -0.52
N VAL A 177 -22.95 6.35 -1.58
CA VAL A 177 -22.71 5.31 -2.60
C VAL A 177 -22.11 4.06 -1.95
N TYR A 178 -21.04 4.21 -1.18
CA TYR A 178 -20.38 3.07 -0.52
C TYR A 178 -21.31 2.37 0.47
N ARG A 179 -22.07 3.12 1.27
CA ARG A 179 -23.03 2.53 2.21
C ARG A 179 -24.16 1.77 1.51
N HIS A 180 -24.62 2.26 0.35
CA HIS A 180 -25.66 1.59 -0.42
C HIS A 180 -25.20 0.20 -0.88
N TYR A 181 -23.99 0.09 -1.45
CA TYR A 181 -23.52 -1.18 -2.02
C TYR A 181 -22.81 -2.11 -1.02
N PHE A 182 -22.13 -1.56 -0.01
CA PHE A 182 -21.28 -2.34 0.90
C PHE A 182 -21.80 -2.36 2.35
N GLY A 183 -22.91 -1.65 2.62
CA GLY A 183 -23.61 -1.64 3.91
C GLY A 183 -22.97 -0.74 4.96
N GLY A 184 -23.41 -0.88 6.21
CA GLY A 184 -23.00 -0.02 7.33
C GLY A 184 -21.53 -0.13 7.75
N ALA A 185 -20.82 -1.15 7.26
CA ALA A 185 -19.38 -1.34 7.50
C ALA A 185 -18.50 -0.42 6.63
N ALA A 186 -19.01 0.07 5.49
CA ALA A 186 -18.28 0.98 4.61
C ALA A 186 -18.37 2.44 5.09
N LYS A 187 -17.87 2.69 6.29
CA LYS A 187 -17.66 4.03 6.84
C LYS A 187 -16.41 4.64 6.23
N LEU A 188 -16.33 5.98 6.20
CA LEU A 188 -15.14 6.69 5.70
C LEU A 188 -13.89 6.23 6.45
N TYR A 189 -13.96 6.14 7.77
CA TYR A 189 -12.95 5.51 8.60
C TYR A 189 -13.63 4.81 9.76
N SER A 190 -13.02 3.74 10.25
CA SER A 190 -13.60 2.94 11.32
C SER A 190 -12.59 2.00 11.96
N SER A 191 -12.97 1.43 13.10
CA SER A 191 -12.16 0.48 13.84
C SER A 191 -13.00 -0.71 14.29
N VAL A 192 -12.36 -1.86 14.45
CA VAL A 192 -12.95 -3.07 15.04
C VAL A 192 -11.99 -3.63 16.10
N ASN A 193 -12.55 -4.07 17.21
CA ASN A 193 -11.79 -4.80 18.22
C ASN A 193 -11.90 -6.30 17.94
N LEU A 194 -10.76 -6.98 17.91
CA LEU A 194 -10.62 -8.41 17.65
C LEU A 194 -9.91 -9.06 18.84
N GLY A 195 -10.67 -9.42 19.87
CA GLY A 195 -10.08 -9.87 21.14
C GLY A 195 -9.24 -8.75 21.79
N PRO A 196 -7.95 -8.98 22.09
CA PRO A 196 -7.07 -7.93 22.63
C PRO A 196 -6.66 -6.89 21.57
N TRP A 197 -6.77 -7.23 20.28
CA TRP A 197 -6.33 -6.38 19.18
C TRP A 197 -7.36 -5.32 18.80
N LYS A 198 -6.85 -4.22 18.23
CA LYS A 198 -7.64 -3.25 17.48
C LYS A 198 -7.15 -3.23 16.04
N VAL A 199 -8.07 -3.19 15.09
CA VAL A 199 -7.78 -2.91 13.68
C VAL A 199 -8.45 -1.61 13.31
N VAL A 200 -7.68 -0.64 12.85
CA VAL A 200 -8.13 0.69 12.45
C VAL A 200 -7.96 0.83 10.95
N SER A 201 -8.97 1.38 10.29
CA SER A 201 -8.99 1.62 8.86
C SER A 201 -9.31 3.07 8.56
N LEU A 202 -8.49 3.68 7.70
CA LEU A 202 -8.48 5.11 7.42
C LEU A 202 -8.87 5.42 5.98
N ASN A 203 -9.31 6.65 5.75
CA ASN A 203 -9.49 7.23 4.43
C ASN A 203 -8.35 8.20 4.14
N SER A 204 -7.61 7.89 3.08
CA SER A 204 -6.39 8.61 2.68
C SER A 204 -6.69 9.93 1.94
N MET A 205 -7.97 10.30 1.85
CA MET A 205 -8.50 11.36 0.98
C MET A 205 -9.43 12.34 1.73
N LEU A 206 -9.12 12.62 2.99
CA LEU A 206 -9.93 13.52 3.84
C LEU A 206 -9.24 14.84 4.18
N GLY A 207 -7.96 14.98 3.85
CA GLY A 207 -7.18 16.19 4.11
C GLY A 207 -7.12 17.19 2.97
N PRO A 208 -6.25 18.21 3.09
CA PRO A 208 -6.10 19.30 2.12
C PRO A 208 -5.64 18.87 0.73
N THR A 209 -4.94 17.74 0.59
CA THR A 209 -4.52 17.27 -0.75
C THR A 209 -5.66 16.70 -1.57
N TRP A 210 -6.81 16.45 -0.93
CA TRP A 210 -8.04 15.92 -1.53
C TRP A 210 -9.22 16.90 -1.39
N ASP A 211 -8.94 18.16 -1.07
CA ASP A 211 -9.93 19.23 -1.14
C ASP A 211 -9.73 20.00 -2.47
N PRO A 212 -10.71 19.99 -3.39
CA PRO A 212 -10.57 20.65 -4.68
C PRO A 212 -10.44 22.18 -4.58
N THR A 213 -10.75 22.79 -3.44
CA THR A 213 -10.63 24.23 -3.19
C THR A 213 -9.31 24.61 -2.52
N SER A 214 -8.58 23.63 -1.97
CA SER A 214 -7.33 23.86 -1.26
C SER A 214 -6.19 24.21 -2.21
N GLU A 215 -5.37 25.18 -1.83
CA GLU A 215 -4.10 25.49 -2.54
C GLU A 215 -3.09 24.33 -2.47
N HIS A 216 -3.26 23.42 -1.51
CA HIS A 216 -2.45 22.22 -1.34
C HIS A 216 -3.05 20.98 -2.03
N CYS A 217 -4.11 21.13 -2.83
CA CYS A 217 -4.72 20.01 -3.54
C CYS A 217 -3.69 19.31 -4.44
N ASN A 218 -3.47 18.01 -4.18
CA ASN A 218 -2.57 17.15 -4.93
C ASN A 218 -2.97 15.69 -4.70
N THR A 219 -3.78 15.13 -5.59
CA THR A 219 -4.32 13.77 -5.46
C THR A 219 -3.28 12.66 -5.65
N LEU A 220 -2.01 13.00 -5.89
CA LEU A 220 -0.89 12.05 -5.85
C LEU A 220 -0.39 11.78 -4.42
N LEU A 221 -0.81 12.59 -3.45
CA LEU A 221 -0.45 12.48 -2.05
C LEU A 221 -1.68 12.19 -1.20
N SER A 222 -1.51 11.44 -0.13
CA SER A 222 -2.56 11.25 0.86
C SER A 222 -2.53 12.31 1.94
N SER A 223 -3.72 12.63 2.44
CA SER A 223 -3.94 13.51 3.58
C SER A 223 -5.24 13.11 4.28
N TYR A 224 -5.25 13.19 5.61
CA TYR A 224 -6.23 12.51 6.45
C TYR A 224 -7.22 13.46 7.11
N GLY A 225 -6.91 14.75 7.18
CA GLY A 225 -7.68 15.78 7.86
C GLY A 225 -7.56 15.70 9.38
N GLU A 226 -7.64 16.87 10.02
CA GLU A 226 -7.51 16.99 11.48
C GLU A 226 -8.52 16.14 12.25
N GLU A 227 -9.77 16.07 11.78
CA GLU A 227 -10.84 15.31 12.44
C GLU A 227 -10.48 13.82 12.55
N GLN A 228 -10.07 13.20 11.44
CA GLN A 228 -9.71 11.78 11.41
C GLN A 228 -8.42 11.51 12.18
N LEU A 229 -7.42 12.41 12.10
CA LEU A 229 -6.18 12.27 12.86
C LEU A 229 -6.43 12.35 14.38
N ARG A 230 -7.33 13.24 14.82
CA ARG A 230 -7.77 13.32 16.23
C ARG A 230 -8.55 12.09 16.65
N TRP A 231 -9.43 11.60 15.79
CA TRP A 231 -10.15 10.35 16.03
C TRP A 231 -9.19 9.16 16.16
N LEU A 232 -8.20 9.05 15.27
CA LEU A 232 -7.16 8.02 15.31
C LEU A 232 -6.35 8.09 16.60
N ASP A 233 -5.92 9.29 17.01
CA ASP A 233 -5.21 9.50 18.27
C ASP A 233 -6.00 8.97 19.47
N GLY A 234 -7.32 9.22 19.49
CA GLY A 234 -8.24 8.66 20.48
C GLY A 234 -8.34 7.13 20.42
N GLN A 235 -8.37 6.54 19.23
CA GLN A 235 -8.38 5.07 19.06
C GLN A 235 -7.09 4.43 19.58
N LEU A 236 -5.93 5.06 19.33
CA LEU A 236 -4.63 4.55 19.74
C LEU A 236 -4.40 4.75 21.25
N ALA A 237 -4.94 5.83 21.84
CA ALA A 237 -4.86 6.09 23.27
C ALA A 237 -5.53 5.01 24.14
N GLU A 238 -6.36 4.14 23.57
CA GLU A 238 -6.88 2.94 24.25
C GLU A 238 -5.80 1.91 24.60
N GLY A 239 -4.57 2.04 24.07
CA GLY A 239 -3.41 1.23 24.45
C GLY A 239 -3.40 -0.22 23.92
N ARG A 240 -4.40 -0.61 23.12
CA ARG A 240 -4.49 -1.96 22.52
C ARG A 240 -3.42 -2.15 21.42
N PRO A 241 -2.81 -3.34 21.28
CA PRO A 241 -2.02 -3.68 20.10
C PRO A 241 -2.85 -3.41 18.83
N THR A 242 -2.36 -2.51 17.98
CA THR A 242 -3.14 -1.95 16.88
C THR A 242 -2.49 -2.20 15.53
N VAL A 243 -3.30 -2.70 14.59
CA VAL A 243 -3.00 -2.68 13.14
C VAL A 243 -3.71 -1.48 12.53
N VAL A 244 -2.98 -0.63 11.81
CA VAL A 244 -3.55 0.52 11.08
C VAL A 244 -3.49 0.26 9.59
N VAL A 245 -4.59 0.46 8.90
CA VAL A 245 -4.70 0.29 7.45
C VAL A 245 -5.05 1.61 6.78
N THR A 246 -4.29 1.90 5.75
CA THR A 246 -4.42 3.04 4.85
C THR A 246 -4.48 2.51 3.42
N HIS A 247 -4.77 3.35 2.44
CA HIS A 247 -4.56 2.97 1.06
C HIS A 247 -3.21 3.47 0.56
N PHE A 248 -2.97 4.77 0.69
CA PHE A 248 -1.67 5.34 0.34
C PHE A 248 -0.61 4.93 1.36
N PRO A 249 0.58 4.52 0.91
CA PRO A 249 1.69 4.23 1.80
C PRO A 249 2.09 5.47 2.60
N LEU A 250 2.67 5.26 3.78
CA LEU A 250 3.14 6.37 4.63
C LEU A 250 4.16 7.26 3.91
N THR A 251 4.87 6.71 2.92
CA THR A 251 5.87 7.41 2.11
C THR A 251 5.26 8.46 1.17
N THR A 252 3.96 8.37 0.90
CA THR A 252 3.18 9.32 0.10
C THR A 252 2.14 10.08 0.93
N SER A 253 2.18 9.94 2.26
CA SER A 253 1.40 10.75 3.19
C SER A 253 2.07 12.11 3.40
N VAL A 254 1.30 13.18 3.34
CA VAL A 254 1.83 14.52 3.63
C VAL A 254 2.30 14.62 5.08
N LEU A 255 3.37 15.40 5.28
CA LEU A 255 3.85 15.76 6.60
C LEU A 255 3.37 17.16 6.97
N GLY A 256 3.19 17.41 8.27
CA GLY A 256 2.78 18.72 8.77
C GLY A 256 1.40 19.16 8.30
N GLU A 257 0.49 18.22 8.01
CA GLU A 257 -0.84 18.45 7.45
C GLU A 257 -1.71 19.42 8.27
N VAL A 258 -1.57 19.37 9.60
CA VAL A 258 -2.38 20.16 10.53
C VAL A 258 -1.52 21.25 11.19
N GLU A 259 -2.06 22.46 11.22
CA GLU A 259 -1.45 23.59 11.93
C GLU A 259 -1.58 23.45 13.45
N THR A 260 -0.54 23.84 14.17
CA THR A 260 -0.21 23.31 15.50
C THR A 260 -0.99 23.90 16.68
N ARG A 261 -1.57 23.01 17.50
CA ARG A 261 -1.45 22.95 18.99
C ARG A 261 -1.36 21.51 19.54
N HIS A 262 -1.37 20.50 18.66
CA HIS A 262 -1.42 19.09 19.03
C HIS A 262 -0.03 18.43 18.98
N ARG A 263 0.14 17.31 19.70
CA ARG A 263 1.40 16.54 19.77
C ARG A 263 1.82 15.88 18.45
N TRP A 264 0.90 15.85 17.49
CA TRP A 264 1.05 15.25 16.16
C TRP A 264 0.55 16.26 15.13
N ARG A 265 1.10 16.19 13.92
CA ARG A 265 0.78 17.12 12.82
C ARG A 265 0.35 16.42 11.53
N ASP A 266 0.52 15.11 11.46
CA ASP A 266 0.28 14.26 10.30
C ASP A 266 0.12 12.80 10.74
N LEU A 267 -0.22 11.90 9.82
CA LEU A 267 -0.41 10.49 10.14
C LEU A 267 0.85 9.86 10.77
N ALA A 268 2.03 10.09 10.17
CA ALA A 268 3.27 9.46 10.62
C ALA A 268 3.60 9.84 12.08
N SER A 269 3.41 11.11 12.45
CA SER A 269 3.60 11.61 13.81
C SER A 269 2.53 11.12 14.78
N VAL A 270 1.26 10.97 14.36
CA VAL A 270 0.24 10.28 15.18
C VAL A 270 0.70 8.87 15.49
N LEU A 271 1.02 8.06 14.47
CA LEU A 271 1.40 6.66 14.67
C LEU A 271 2.65 6.52 15.54
N SER A 272 3.65 7.38 15.34
CA SER A 272 4.92 7.34 16.09
C SER A 272 4.75 7.74 17.56
N ALA A 273 3.71 8.49 17.92
CA ALA A 273 3.42 8.87 19.30
C ALA A 273 2.84 7.73 20.15
N HIS A 274 2.52 6.58 19.55
CA HIS A 274 1.81 5.48 20.18
C HIS A 274 2.56 4.15 20.05
N SER A 275 3.15 3.68 21.16
CA SER A 275 3.95 2.44 21.20
C SER A 275 3.16 1.14 20.97
N ASN A 276 1.82 1.24 21.00
CA ASN A 276 0.90 0.13 20.73
C ASN A 276 0.57 -0.03 19.24
N VAL A 277 1.06 0.82 18.35
CA VAL A 277 1.03 0.57 16.90
C VAL A 277 1.99 -0.58 16.60
N ARG A 278 1.45 -1.70 16.09
CA ARG A 278 2.24 -2.91 15.83
C ARG A 278 2.52 -3.14 14.35
N LEU A 279 1.67 -2.61 13.47
CA LEU A 279 1.78 -2.79 12.03
C LEU A 279 0.96 -1.72 11.31
N ALA A 280 1.55 -1.08 10.31
CA ALA A 280 0.86 -0.22 9.34
C ALA A 280 0.81 -0.91 7.96
N LEU A 281 -0.37 -1.03 7.37
CA LEU A 281 -0.59 -1.65 6.06
C LEU A 281 -1.16 -0.65 5.06
N SER A 282 -0.74 -0.77 3.81
CA SER A 282 -1.20 0.07 2.69
C SER A 282 -1.29 -0.72 1.38
N GLY A 283 -1.95 -0.13 0.39
CA GLY A 283 -2.08 -0.62 -0.98
C GLY A 283 -1.41 0.33 -1.98
N HIS A 284 -2.14 0.70 -3.04
CA HIS A 284 -1.84 1.79 -3.98
C HIS A 284 -0.69 1.54 -4.97
N PHE A 285 0.45 1.02 -4.52
CA PHE A 285 1.58 0.77 -5.43
C PHE A 285 1.44 -0.51 -6.24
N HIS A 286 0.43 -1.32 -5.93
CA HIS A 286 0.14 -2.61 -6.54
C HIS A 286 1.26 -3.66 -6.44
N LYS A 287 2.27 -3.42 -5.60
CA LYS A 287 3.44 -4.27 -5.39
C LYS A 287 3.67 -4.45 -3.91
N GLY A 288 4.16 -5.62 -3.52
CA GLY A 288 4.55 -5.88 -2.15
C GLY A 288 5.80 -5.08 -1.76
N PHE A 289 5.73 -4.19 -0.78
CA PHE A 289 6.93 -3.52 -0.25
C PHE A 289 7.02 -3.67 1.26
N ASP A 290 8.22 -3.94 1.74
CA ASP A 290 8.53 -3.96 3.17
C ASP A 290 9.29 -2.68 3.52
N TRP A 291 8.67 -1.85 4.36
CA TRP A 291 9.25 -0.60 4.85
C TRP A 291 9.80 -0.75 6.28
N GLN A 292 10.06 -1.97 6.72
CA GLN A 292 10.69 -2.19 8.02
C GLN A 292 12.00 -1.40 8.14
N GLY A 293 12.15 -0.69 9.26
CA GLY A 293 13.31 0.15 9.55
C GLY A 293 13.16 1.60 9.12
N LEU A 294 12.19 1.93 8.24
CA LEU A 294 11.90 3.33 7.87
C LEU A 294 11.08 4.07 8.95
N TYR A 295 10.28 3.33 9.70
CA TYR A 295 9.41 3.86 10.75
C TYR A 295 9.70 3.17 12.09
N PRO A 296 9.36 3.80 13.23
CA PRO A 296 9.53 3.18 14.56
C PRO A 296 8.62 1.96 14.79
N PHE A 297 7.76 1.64 13.83
CA PHE A 297 6.89 0.47 13.79
C PHE A 297 6.99 -0.22 12.42
N PRO A 298 6.67 -1.51 12.30
CA PRO A 298 6.61 -2.19 11.02
C PRO A 298 5.57 -1.56 10.08
N ALA A 299 5.94 -1.36 8.82
CA ALA A 299 5.03 -0.89 7.78
C ALA A 299 5.24 -1.67 6.48
N ALA A 300 4.16 -1.99 5.77
CA ALA A 300 4.22 -2.74 4.52
C ALA A 300 3.14 -2.30 3.52
N VAL A 301 3.46 -2.44 2.24
CA VAL A 301 2.53 -2.28 1.12
C VAL A 301 2.19 -3.66 0.59
N LEU A 302 0.91 -3.87 0.32
CA LEU A 302 0.38 -5.12 -0.19
C LEU A 302 0.40 -5.13 -1.73
N PRO A 303 0.68 -6.28 -2.35
CA PRO A 303 0.50 -6.44 -3.78
C PRO A 303 -0.98 -6.35 -4.16
N ALA A 304 -1.28 -6.00 -5.42
CA ALA A 304 -2.65 -5.86 -5.86
C ALA A 304 -3.28 -7.17 -6.35
N ILE A 305 -4.50 -7.45 -5.90
CA ILE A 305 -5.29 -8.58 -6.40
C ILE A 305 -5.63 -8.41 -7.89
N ARG A 306 -5.68 -7.16 -8.38
CA ARG A 306 -5.93 -6.89 -9.80
C ARG A 306 -4.96 -7.64 -10.72
N TYR A 307 -3.71 -7.92 -10.30
CA TYR A 307 -2.72 -8.62 -11.15
C TYR A 307 -2.69 -10.13 -10.90
N ASN A 308 -2.97 -10.57 -9.68
CA ASN A 308 -2.87 -11.98 -9.30
C ASN A 308 -3.89 -12.31 -8.19
N PRO A 309 -4.73 -13.36 -8.36
CA PRO A 309 -5.71 -13.77 -7.35
C PRO A 309 -5.08 -14.23 -6.02
N GLN A 310 -3.78 -14.50 -6.00
CA GLN A 310 -3.00 -14.85 -4.81
C GLN A 310 -2.35 -13.64 -4.14
N SER A 311 -2.49 -12.41 -4.66
CA SER A 311 -1.93 -11.21 -4.03
C SER A 311 -2.72 -10.70 -2.81
N PHE A 312 -3.25 -11.62 -2.00
CA PHE A 312 -3.73 -11.37 -0.65
C PHE A 312 -2.82 -12.08 0.36
N GLN A 313 -2.82 -11.61 1.61
CA GLN A 313 -2.01 -12.16 2.70
C GLN A 313 -2.90 -12.62 3.86
N VAL A 314 -2.38 -13.55 4.67
CA VAL A 314 -3.01 -14.02 5.90
C VAL A 314 -2.15 -13.57 7.09
N LEU A 315 -2.76 -12.75 7.95
CA LEU A 315 -2.15 -12.18 9.12
C LEU A 315 -2.69 -12.86 10.38
N ASP A 316 -1.79 -13.41 11.19
CA ASP A 316 -2.09 -13.92 12.52
C ASP A 316 -1.70 -12.89 13.58
N LEU A 317 -2.66 -12.54 14.42
CA LEU A 317 -2.55 -11.60 15.52
C LEU A 317 -2.50 -12.40 16.82
N LEU A 318 -1.31 -12.48 17.44
CA LEU A 318 -1.05 -13.34 18.58
C LEU A 318 -1.50 -12.69 19.90
N PRO A 319 -1.85 -13.46 20.94
CA PRO A 319 -2.37 -12.93 22.21
C PRO A 319 -1.40 -12.00 22.95
N ASP A 320 -0.09 -12.19 22.75
CA ASP A 320 0.97 -11.40 23.39
C ASP A 320 1.18 -10.01 22.73
N GLY A 321 0.38 -9.67 21.73
CA GLY A 321 0.47 -8.42 21.00
C GLY A 321 1.54 -8.42 19.89
N SER A 322 2.10 -9.58 19.56
CA SER A 322 2.92 -9.80 18.36
C SER A 322 2.10 -10.36 17.19
N TRP A 323 2.65 -10.34 15.98
CA TRP A 323 1.93 -10.78 14.78
C TRP A 323 2.87 -11.52 13.83
N GLU A 324 2.29 -12.33 12.94
CA GLU A 324 3.03 -13.05 11.89
C GLU A 324 2.22 -13.18 10.60
N TRP A 325 2.92 -13.19 9.46
CA TRP A 325 2.34 -13.56 8.18
C TRP A 325 2.31 -15.08 8.08
N ALA A 326 1.12 -15.69 8.10
CA ALA A 326 0.98 -17.15 7.99
C ALA A 326 1.45 -17.66 6.62
N ASP A 327 1.43 -16.79 5.61
CA ASP A 327 1.87 -17.05 4.25
C ASP A 327 3.02 -16.12 3.83
N ALA A 328 3.89 -15.71 4.77
CA ALA A 328 5.03 -14.83 4.49
C ALA A 328 5.85 -15.18 3.23
N PRO A 329 6.15 -16.46 2.93
CA PRO A 329 6.92 -16.82 1.73
C PRO A 329 6.22 -16.51 0.40
N LYS A 330 4.90 -16.29 0.42
CA LYS A 330 4.04 -16.07 -0.74
C LYS A 330 4.36 -14.77 -1.46
N ASN A 331 4.85 -13.75 -0.75
CA ASN A 331 5.32 -12.51 -1.36
C ASN A 331 6.63 -12.10 -0.70
N ARG A 332 7.75 -12.36 -1.39
CA ARG A 332 9.10 -12.07 -0.88
C ARG A 332 9.54 -10.62 -1.13
N GLY A 333 8.59 -9.72 -1.39
CA GLY A 333 8.83 -8.30 -1.64
C GLY A 333 9.14 -7.96 -3.09
N GLY A 334 8.88 -6.72 -3.47
CA GLY A 334 9.16 -6.10 -4.78
C GLY A 334 8.17 -6.43 -5.90
N GLY A 335 7.57 -7.63 -5.90
CA GLY A 335 6.75 -8.12 -7.01
C GLY A 335 5.29 -7.67 -7.00
N ARG A 336 4.69 -7.58 -8.21
CA ARG A 336 3.23 -7.45 -8.41
C ARG A 336 2.47 -8.76 -8.12
N CYS A 337 3.18 -9.87 -8.21
CA CYS A 337 2.64 -11.21 -8.12
C CYS A 337 3.11 -11.91 -6.85
N SER A 338 2.24 -12.80 -6.37
CA SER A 338 2.50 -13.64 -5.21
C SER A 338 2.46 -15.11 -5.65
N ASP A 339 3.26 -15.95 -5.01
CA ASP A 339 3.31 -17.38 -5.29
C ASP A 339 1.93 -18.01 -5.02
N TRP A 340 1.68 -19.13 -5.68
CA TRP A 340 0.47 -19.89 -5.39
C TRP A 340 0.53 -20.49 -3.98
N TRP A 341 -0.58 -20.40 -3.26
CA TRP A 341 -0.68 -20.92 -1.90
C TRP A 341 -1.97 -21.71 -1.69
N SER A 342 -1.84 -22.93 -1.13
CA SER A 342 -2.97 -23.74 -0.72
C SER A 342 -3.29 -23.51 0.74
N TYR A 343 -4.57 -23.28 1.05
CA TYR A 343 -5.06 -23.20 2.44
C TYR A 343 -5.93 -24.40 2.84
N ALA A 344 -6.07 -25.39 1.95
CA ALA A 344 -6.93 -26.57 2.13
C ALA A 344 -6.19 -27.83 2.64
N GLY A 345 -4.92 -27.72 3.06
CA GLY A 345 -4.07 -28.86 3.44
C GLY A 345 -2.59 -28.48 3.49
N GLN A 346 -1.67 -29.46 3.47
CA GLN A 346 -0.24 -29.18 3.33
C GLN A 346 0.00 -28.20 2.18
N ALA A 347 0.74 -27.13 2.45
CA ALA A 347 1.11 -26.14 1.45
C ALA A 347 1.80 -26.86 0.28
N ARG A 348 1.09 -27.01 -0.85
CA ARG A 348 1.70 -27.46 -2.09
C ARG A 348 2.36 -26.25 -2.72
N PHE A 349 3.63 -26.06 -2.41
CA PHE A 349 4.45 -25.12 -3.17
C PHE A 349 4.68 -25.74 -4.55
N GLU A 350 3.99 -25.23 -5.57
CA GLU A 350 4.31 -25.50 -6.97
C GLU A 350 4.47 -24.15 -7.68
N ALA A 351 5.62 -23.51 -7.47
CA ALA A 351 6.12 -22.54 -8.43
C ALA A 351 7.65 -22.61 -8.45
N SER A 352 8.19 -23.16 -9.52
CA SER A 352 9.52 -22.74 -9.97
C SER A 352 9.48 -21.22 -10.14
N VAL A 353 10.44 -20.53 -9.53
CA VAL A 353 10.71 -19.09 -9.69
C VAL A 353 10.32 -18.67 -11.10
N GLN A 354 9.29 -17.83 -11.24
CA GLN A 354 8.91 -17.28 -12.54
C GLN A 354 9.98 -16.26 -12.92
N PRO A 355 10.85 -16.55 -13.90
CA PRO A 355 11.75 -15.54 -14.41
C PRO A 355 10.89 -14.63 -15.29
N ASN A 356 10.86 -13.34 -14.98
CA ASN A 356 10.19 -12.23 -15.69
C ASN A 356 8.83 -11.77 -15.10
N ASP A 357 8.87 -10.77 -14.22
CA ASP A 357 7.71 -9.93 -13.89
C ASP A 357 7.35 -9.06 -15.13
N GLY A 358 6.14 -9.29 -15.62
CA GLY A 358 5.49 -8.47 -16.62
C GLY A 358 4.02 -8.85 -16.57
N GLY A 359 3.33 -8.40 -15.52
CA GLY A 359 2.07 -8.96 -15.02
C GLY A 359 1.02 -9.51 -16.02
N ASP A 360 0.05 -10.23 -15.46
CA ASP A 360 -0.46 -11.46 -16.08
C ASP A 360 0.53 -12.62 -15.94
N CYS A 361 0.97 -12.82 -14.69
CA CYS A 361 1.97 -13.78 -14.24
C CYS A 361 1.51 -15.22 -14.50
N GLY A 362 1.81 -15.70 -15.71
CA GLY A 362 1.27 -16.93 -16.29
C GLY A 362 1.33 -18.17 -15.41
N VAL A 363 0.41 -19.09 -15.69
CA VAL A 363 0.33 -20.54 -15.39
C VAL A 363 0.82 -21.04 -14.00
N PRO A 364 0.02 -21.84 -13.25
CA PRO A 364 -0.99 -22.75 -13.78
C PRO A 364 -2.33 -22.07 -14.08
N ALA A 365 -2.65 -22.10 -15.37
CA ALA A 365 -3.81 -22.84 -15.78
C ALA A 365 -3.60 -24.31 -15.42
N ALA A 366 -4.34 -24.87 -14.48
CA ALA A 366 -4.40 -26.32 -14.34
C ALA A 366 -5.77 -26.79 -14.86
N GLY A 367 -5.88 -26.98 -16.18
CA GLY A 367 -6.79 -27.94 -16.80
C GLY A 367 -8.27 -27.58 -17.03
N GLU A 368 -8.78 -26.40 -16.66
CA GLU A 368 -10.24 -26.09 -16.78
C GLU A 368 -10.60 -24.92 -17.74
N GLU A 369 -9.65 -24.42 -18.51
CA GLU A 369 -9.87 -23.20 -19.33
C GLU A 369 -10.53 -23.47 -20.69
N ALA A 370 -10.65 -24.74 -21.09
CA ALA A 370 -11.06 -25.11 -22.44
C ALA A 370 -12.59 -25.22 -22.69
N GLN A 371 -13.46 -24.65 -21.83
CA GLN A 371 -14.93 -24.80 -22.00
C GLN A 371 -15.77 -23.53 -22.11
N PHE A 372 -15.18 -22.33 -22.20
CA PHE A 372 -15.99 -21.12 -22.34
C PHE A 372 -15.54 -20.27 -23.53
N ALA A 373 -16.31 -20.35 -24.62
CA ALA A 373 -16.13 -19.48 -25.79
C ALA A 373 -16.59 -18.05 -25.45
N LEU A 374 -15.70 -17.09 -25.63
CA LEU A 374 -16.02 -15.66 -25.71
C LEU A 374 -15.78 -15.20 -27.15
N PRO A 375 -16.60 -14.27 -27.69
CA PRO A 375 -16.52 -13.87 -29.10
C PRO A 375 -15.31 -12.96 -29.39
N ASP A 376 -14.82 -13.03 -30.63
CA ASP A 376 -13.64 -12.29 -31.12
C ASP A 376 -13.88 -10.77 -31.19
N VAL A 377 -12.92 -9.97 -30.73
CA VAL A 377 -12.93 -8.51 -30.89
C VAL A 377 -11.63 -7.99 -31.52
N LEU A 378 -11.82 -7.01 -32.40
CA LEU A 378 -11.04 -6.51 -33.55
C LEU A 378 -9.73 -5.74 -33.26
N ASN A 379 -9.09 -5.34 -34.38
CA ASN A 379 -7.67 -5.04 -34.67
C ASN A 379 -7.06 -3.74 -34.08
N ARG A 380 -5.73 -3.78 -33.89
CA ARG A 380 -4.77 -2.89 -33.20
C ARG A 380 -4.54 -1.50 -33.80
N SER A 381 -5.04 -1.21 -35.01
CA SER A 381 -4.61 -0.04 -35.81
C SER A 381 -5.32 1.29 -35.52
N SER A 382 -6.18 1.39 -34.51
CA SER A 382 -7.08 2.54 -34.30
C SER A 382 -6.75 3.47 -33.13
N ILE A 383 -5.55 3.41 -32.55
CA ILE A 383 -5.19 4.21 -31.35
C ILE A 383 -4.21 5.35 -31.69
N PRO A 384 -4.54 6.64 -31.43
CA PRO A 384 -3.62 7.77 -31.60
C PRO A 384 -2.71 7.99 -30.37
N PRO A 385 -1.56 8.70 -30.51
CA PRO A 385 -0.53 8.75 -29.49
C PRO A 385 -0.53 10.04 -28.62
N VAL A 386 -0.08 9.82 -27.37
CA VAL A 386 0.60 10.69 -26.38
C VAL A 386 -0.19 11.51 -25.33
N ASP A 387 0.18 11.23 -24.07
CA ASP A 387 -0.01 11.92 -22.79
C ASP A 387 1.03 13.05 -22.53
N ARG A 388 0.70 13.99 -21.63
CA ARG A 388 1.67 14.82 -20.86
C ARG A 388 1.19 15.01 -19.41
N PHE A 389 2.00 14.66 -18.40
CA PHE A 389 1.85 15.17 -17.01
C PHE A 389 3.14 15.23 -16.15
N ASN A 390 3.04 16.08 -15.11
CA ASN A 390 3.91 16.84 -14.16
C ASN A 390 5.00 16.12 -13.30
N PRO A 391 5.95 16.86 -12.65
CA PRO A 391 7.07 16.33 -11.85
C PRO A 391 6.94 16.42 -10.30
N GLU A 392 7.62 15.47 -9.65
CA GLU A 392 8.44 15.47 -8.41
C GLU A 392 7.93 15.96 -7.04
N ARG A 393 8.01 15.07 -6.03
CA ARG A 393 8.39 15.32 -4.61
C ARG A 393 8.36 14.03 -3.76
N SER A 394 9.47 13.29 -3.65
CA SER A 394 9.80 12.43 -2.48
C SER A 394 11.16 11.69 -2.60
N CYS A 395 12.26 12.38 -2.92
CA CYS A 395 13.58 11.73 -3.02
C CYS A 395 14.23 11.57 -1.64
N ARG A 396 13.77 10.57 -0.87
CA ARG A 396 14.37 10.18 0.43
C ARG A 396 15.22 8.93 0.26
N PHE A 397 16.46 9.00 0.74
CA PHE A 397 17.47 7.98 0.55
C PHE A 397 17.03 6.59 1.04
N GLU A 398 16.34 6.58 2.18
CA GLU A 398 15.83 5.36 2.83
C GLU A 398 14.84 4.60 1.94
N LEU A 399 14.13 5.29 1.03
CA LEU A 399 13.20 4.67 0.09
C LEU A 399 13.90 3.92 -1.05
N ALA A 400 15.17 4.23 -1.33
CA ALA A 400 15.99 3.48 -2.27
C ALA A 400 16.61 2.22 -1.66
N GLY A 401 16.58 2.06 -0.32
CA GLY A 401 17.22 0.96 0.39
C GLY A 401 16.90 -0.44 -0.14
N PRO A 402 15.62 -0.81 -0.41
CA PRO A 402 15.29 -2.11 -1.01
C PRO A 402 15.90 -2.33 -2.39
N PHE A 403 15.93 -1.28 -3.23
CA PHE A 403 16.57 -1.31 -4.55
C PHE A 403 18.10 -1.46 -4.43
N LEU A 404 18.73 -0.64 -3.60
CA LEU A 404 20.18 -0.67 -3.39
C LEU A 404 20.63 -2.03 -2.84
N ARG A 405 19.88 -2.61 -1.91
CA ARG A 405 20.13 -3.97 -1.39
C ARG A 405 19.96 -5.06 -2.44
N ALA A 406 18.95 -4.96 -3.31
CA ALA A 406 18.78 -5.93 -4.40
C ALA A 406 19.96 -5.91 -5.38
N CYS A 407 20.69 -4.78 -5.43
CA CYS A 407 21.87 -4.57 -6.26
C CYS A 407 23.21 -4.67 -5.52
N ALA A 408 23.21 -5.13 -4.26
CA ALA A 408 24.41 -5.22 -3.44
C ALA A 408 25.49 -6.15 -4.03
N ASP A 409 25.06 -7.18 -4.77
CA ASP A 409 25.96 -8.14 -5.44
C ASP A 409 26.28 -7.76 -6.90
N GLY A 410 25.98 -6.51 -7.28
CA GLY A 410 26.20 -5.98 -8.62
C GLY A 410 25.00 -6.17 -9.55
N ALA A 411 25.25 -6.15 -10.87
CA ALA A 411 24.22 -6.23 -11.93
C ALA A 411 23.68 -7.65 -12.18
N THR A 412 23.21 -8.30 -11.12
CA THR A 412 22.55 -9.60 -11.20
C THR A 412 21.21 -9.49 -11.95
N PRO A 413 20.66 -10.59 -12.50
CA PRO A 413 19.32 -10.58 -13.08
C PRO A 413 18.26 -10.01 -12.13
N ASP A 414 18.31 -10.38 -10.84
CA ASP A 414 17.38 -9.89 -9.81
C ASP A 414 17.52 -8.38 -9.58
N CYS A 415 18.75 -7.85 -9.47
CA CYS A 415 19.01 -6.40 -9.42
C CYS A 415 18.42 -5.71 -10.64
N CYS A 416 18.70 -6.23 -11.84
CA CYS A 416 18.29 -5.60 -13.09
C CYS A 416 16.78 -5.66 -13.34
N ASP A 417 16.09 -6.67 -12.81
CA ASP A 417 14.64 -6.74 -12.79
C ASP A 417 14.04 -5.71 -11.85
N VAL A 418 14.57 -5.59 -10.63
CA VAL A 418 14.16 -4.54 -9.67
C VAL A 418 14.39 -3.14 -10.26
N VAL A 419 15.52 -2.91 -10.92
CA VAL A 419 15.82 -1.66 -11.64
C VAL A 419 14.78 -1.40 -12.73
N ALA A 420 14.56 -2.35 -13.63
CA ALA A 420 13.60 -2.19 -14.72
C ALA A 420 12.19 -1.88 -14.21
N ASP A 421 11.78 -2.53 -13.12
CA ASP A 421 10.44 -2.41 -12.55
C ASP A 421 10.24 -1.20 -11.65
N THR A 422 11.31 -0.72 -11.02
CA THR A 422 11.33 0.50 -10.21
C THR A 422 11.37 1.75 -11.09
N PHE A 423 11.96 1.63 -12.28
CA PHE A 423 12.20 2.75 -13.19
C PHE A 423 11.40 2.71 -14.49
N ARG A 424 10.50 1.74 -14.68
CA ARG A 424 9.52 1.78 -15.77
C ARG A 424 8.43 2.81 -15.49
N LEU A 425 8.08 3.58 -16.53
CA LEU A 425 6.93 4.50 -16.56
C LEU A 425 5.60 3.73 -16.41
N SER A 426 5.26 3.25 -15.21
CA SER A 426 3.88 3.27 -14.77
C SER A 426 3.68 4.53 -13.93
N SER A 427 2.43 4.98 -13.82
CA SER A 427 1.96 6.13 -13.03
C SER A 427 2.33 6.09 -11.52
N THR A 428 3.17 5.14 -11.10
CA THR A 428 3.51 4.77 -9.73
C THR A 428 5.02 4.56 -9.51
N ALA A 429 5.89 5.03 -10.40
CA ALA A 429 7.36 4.96 -10.21
C ALA A 429 7.91 6.31 -9.69
N PRO A 430 7.79 6.64 -8.39
CA PRO A 430 8.33 7.89 -7.83
C PRO A 430 9.87 7.94 -7.87
N PHE A 431 10.53 6.81 -8.11
CA PHE A 431 11.97 6.65 -8.00
C PHE A 431 12.75 7.06 -9.24
N SER A 432 12.16 6.95 -10.43
CA SER A 432 12.85 7.29 -11.69
C SER A 432 13.21 8.76 -11.77
N THR A 433 12.42 9.64 -11.16
CA THR A 433 12.74 11.05 -11.05
C THR A 433 13.83 11.34 -10.01
N CYS A 434 14.04 10.48 -9.02
CA CYS A 434 14.99 10.74 -7.92
C CYS A 434 16.43 10.40 -8.25
N LEU A 435 16.71 9.31 -8.98
CA LEU A 435 18.07 9.06 -9.47
C LEU A 435 18.55 10.09 -10.50
N CYS A 436 17.64 10.91 -11.06
CA CYS A 436 18.01 12.06 -11.87
C CYS A 436 18.28 13.34 -11.06
N GLN A 437 18.09 13.34 -9.74
CA GLN A 437 18.52 14.44 -8.89
C GLN A 437 19.99 14.24 -8.50
N PRO A 438 20.92 15.16 -8.84
CA PRO A 438 22.36 14.96 -8.64
C PRO A 438 22.72 14.59 -7.20
N ALA A 439 22.22 15.34 -6.21
CA ALA A 439 22.51 15.09 -4.80
C ALA A 439 22.00 13.73 -4.30
N PHE A 440 20.87 13.25 -4.84
CA PHE A 440 20.34 11.94 -4.50
C PHE A 440 21.13 10.82 -5.16
N PHE A 441 21.52 11.01 -6.43
CA PHE A 441 22.36 10.08 -7.16
C PHE A 441 23.73 9.93 -6.51
N GLU A 442 24.37 11.03 -6.13
CA GLU A 442 25.64 11.04 -5.40
C GLU A 442 25.53 10.28 -4.07
N ALA A 443 24.48 10.53 -3.29
CA ALA A 443 24.24 9.80 -2.05
C ALA A 443 24.03 8.29 -2.29
N ALA A 444 23.37 7.91 -3.39
CA ALA A 444 23.11 6.51 -3.75
C ALA A 444 24.37 5.78 -4.17
N THR A 445 25.20 6.45 -4.98
CA THR A 445 26.50 5.94 -5.38
C THR A 445 27.42 5.79 -4.18
N ALA A 446 27.51 6.82 -3.32
CA ALA A 446 28.33 6.76 -2.11
C ALA A 446 27.93 5.62 -1.17
N HIS A 447 26.63 5.40 -0.98
CA HIS A 447 26.14 4.27 -0.17
C HIS A 447 26.47 2.92 -0.78
N MET A 448 26.27 2.73 -2.09
CA MET A 448 26.59 1.46 -2.76
C MET A 448 28.09 1.15 -2.70
N GLU A 449 28.93 2.18 -2.85
CA GLU A 449 30.37 2.04 -2.73
C GLU A 449 30.77 1.69 -1.29
N GLN A 450 30.24 2.41 -0.29
CA GLN A 450 30.60 2.24 1.12
C GLN A 450 30.08 0.93 1.73
N GLU A 451 28.81 0.59 1.48
CA GLU A 451 28.15 -0.55 2.14
C GLU A 451 28.28 -1.85 1.35
N HIS A 452 28.46 -1.76 0.04
CA HIS A 452 28.41 -2.92 -0.85
C HIS A 452 29.63 -3.06 -1.77
N GLY A 453 30.54 -2.08 -1.79
CA GLY A 453 31.71 -2.09 -2.67
C GLY A 453 31.34 -2.07 -4.16
N GLN A 454 30.15 -1.56 -4.50
CA GLN A 454 29.62 -1.53 -5.86
C GLN A 454 29.57 -0.10 -6.40
N ASP A 455 29.96 0.08 -7.66
CA ASP A 455 29.68 1.31 -8.40
C ASP A 455 28.25 1.24 -8.97
N LEU A 456 27.34 2.02 -8.39
CA LEU A 456 25.94 2.09 -8.80
C LEU A 456 25.79 2.43 -10.30
N THR A 457 26.66 3.29 -10.84
CA THR A 457 26.66 3.67 -12.26
C THR A 457 26.99 2.46 -13.13
N ALA A 458 28.04 1.72 -12.77
CA ALA A 458 28.43 0.51 -13.48
C ALA A 458 27.35 -0.58 -13.40
N VAL A 459 26.72 -0.75 -12.24
CA VAL A 459 25.62 -1.72 -12.03
C VAL A 459 24.44 -1.42 -12.95
N LEU A 460 23.95 -0.19 -12.92
CA LEU A 460 22.83 0.24 -13.77
C LEU A 460 23.18 0.17 -15.26
N GLY A 461 24.42 0.54 -15.64
CA GLY A 461 24.92 0.42 -17.00
C GLY A 461 24.95 -1.03 -17.49
N ALA A 462 25.41 -1.96 -16.66
CA ALA A 462 25.40 -3.40 -16.96
C ALA A 462 23.97 -3.95 -17.07
N CYS A 463 23.01 -3.49 -16.27
CA CYS A 463 21.61 -3.87 -16.41
C CYS A 463 21.01 -3.49 -17.76
N VAL A 464 21.36 -2.31 -18.29
CA VAL A 464 20.94 -1.86 -19.62
C VAL A 464 21.62 -2.68 -20.72
N GLN A 465 22.94 -2.84 -20.64
CA GLN A 465 23.75 -3.42 -21.72
C GLN A 465 23.68 -4.95 -21.78
N GLN A 466 23.78 -5.62 -20.63
CA GLN A 466 23.97 -7.07 -20.55
C GLN A 466 22.65 -7.81 -20.41
N GLN A 467 21.73 -7.30 -19.59
CA GLN A 467 20.43 -7.93 -19.35
C GLN A 467 19.34 -7.45 -20.32
N ARG A 468 19.65 -6.46 -21.18
CA ARG A 468 18.70 -5.82 -22.12
C ARG A 468 17.43 -5.31 -21.43
N LYS A 469 17.53 -4.96 -20.14
CA LYS A 469 16.40 -4.48 -19.36
C LYS A 469 16.24 -2.98 -19.59
N LEU A 470 15.10 -2.61 -20.17
CA LEU A 470 14.81 -1.24 -20.56
C LEU A 470 14.51 -0.39 -19.32
N ILE A 471 15.44 0.49 -18.95
CA ILE A 471 15.23 1.57 -17.99
C ILE A 471 14.63 2.75 -18.76
N VAL A 472 13.41 3.16 -18.42
CA VAL A 472 12.72 4.24 -19.14
C VAL A 472 12.57 5.45 -18.23
N TYR A 473 13.50 6.40 -18.36
CA TYR A 473 13.36 7.71 -17.77
C TYR A 473 12.54 8.64 -18.67
N ARG A 474 12.08 9.75 -18.10
CA ARG A 474 11.38 10.81 -18.81
C ARG A 474 12.34 11.39 -19.86
N GLY A 475 12.18 10.99 -21.13
CA GLY A 475 13.10 11.36 -22.23
C GLY A 475 13.20 10.32 -23.35
N GLY A 476 12.78 9.07 -23.11
CA GLY A 476 12.73 8.01 -24.12
C GLY A 476 13.51 6.76 -23.70
N PRO A 477 13.39 5.65 -24.45
CA PRO A 477 14.18 4.45 -24.21
C PRO A 477 15.68 4.77 -24.28
N LEU A 478 16.45 4.31 -23.29
CA LEU A 478 17.92 4.48 -23.19
C LEU A 478 18.44 5.89 -22.84
N THR A 479 17.60 6.80 -22.35
CA THR A 479 18.09 8.10 -21.84
C THR A 479 18.58 7.96 -20.41
N TRP A 480 19.90 8.07 -20.22
CA TRP A 480 20.53 8.30 -18.92
C TRP A 480 20.36 9.79 -18.56
N CYS A 481 20.09 10.12 -17.29
CA CYS A 481 20.04 11.53 -16.84
C CYS A 481 21.31 12.22 -17.35
N PRO A 482 21.24 13.37 -18.04
CA PRO A 482 22.44 13.97 -18.62
C PRO A 482 23.48 14.10 -17.50
N ALA A 483 24.68 13.56 -17.75
CA ALA A 483 25.81 13.86 -16.89
C ALA A 483 25.85 15.38 -16.67
N PRO A 484 26.18 15.87 -15.47
CA PRO A 484 26.40 17.30 -15.29
C PRO A 484 27.32 17.75 -16.41
N ALA A 485 26.88 18.73 -17.20
CA ALA A 485 27.73 19.33 -18.20
C ALA A 485 28.93 19.89 -17.45
N ASP A 486 30.12 19.37 -17.74
CA ASP A 486 31.39 19.94 -17.27
C ASP A 486 31.48 21.44 -17.62
#